data_AF-A0A7G7MME3-F1
#
_entry.id   AF-A0A7G7MME3-F1
#
_cell.length_a   1.000
_cell.length_b   1.000
_cell.length_c   1.000
_cell.angle_alpha   90.00
_cell.angle_beta   90.00
_cell.angle_gamma   90.00
#
_symmetry.space_group_name_H-M   'P 1'
#
loop_
_entity.id
_entity.type
_entity.pdbx_description
1 polymer ?
#
loop_
_entity_poly.entity_id
_entity_poly.type
_entity_poly.pdbx_seq_one_letter_code
_entity_poly.pdbx_strand_id
1 'polypeptide(L)'
;MNGNDWMERAACRFEDPEIFFPTAEDGPALDAQVALAKSVCARCVVRAECLVEARARIPYGIAGGLTPEERRIPRPRKTVVEPVVALDDGPRPDATRSEIQAAGRVLLAAGRTQQEVARRCGVSARTVARWATQFTDTSTTRGVA
;
A
#
# COMPACT_ATOMS: atom_id res chain seq x y z
N MET A 1 7.67 -1.12 -35.23
CA MET A 1 7.78 -2.04 -34.09
C MET A 1 6.55 -1.78 -33.23
N ASN A 2 5.61 -2.72 -33.22
CA ASN A 2 4.24 -2.47 -32.80
C ASN A 2 4.13 -2.55 -31.28
N GLY A 3 3.36 -1.66 -30.65
CA GLY A 3 3.23 -1.50 -29.19
C GLY A 3 2.55 -2.65 -28.43
N ASN A 4 2.60 -3.88 -28.96
CA ASN A 4 1.86 -5.05 -28.47
C ASN A 4 2.76 -6.23 -28.05
N ASP A 5 4.09 -6.09 -28.08
CA ASP A 5 5.07 -7.15 -27.73
C ASP A 5 4.79 -7.80 -26.34
N TRP A 6 4.29 -7.01 -25.39
CA TRP A 6 3.95 -7.51 -24.07
C TRP A 6 2.78 -8.54 -24.07
N MET A 7 1.84 -8.46 -25.01
CA MET A 7 0.70 -9.40 -25.06
C MET A 7 1.13 -10.81 -25.45
N GLU A 8 2.21 -10.97 -26.21
CA GLU A 8 2.75 -12.28 -26.57
C GLU A 8 3.26 -13.06 -25.35
N ARG A 9 3.65 -12.31 -24.30
CA ARG A 9 4.14 -12.83 -23.03
C ARG A 9 3.04 -12.97 -21.96
N ALA A 10 1.78 -12.67 -22.29
CA ALA A 10 0.68 -12.74 -21.34
C ALA A 10 0.31 -14.18 -21.01
N ALA A 11 0.27 -14.53 -19.72
CA ALA A 11 -0.07 -15.89 -19.27
C ALA A 11 -1.49 -16.32 -19.66
N CYS A 12 -2.44 -15.37 -19.76
CA CYS A 12 -3.83 -15.65 -20.12
C CYS A 12 -4.02 -16.18 -21.54
N ARG A 13 -3.02 -16.05 -22.44
CA ARG A 13 -3.11 -16.58 -23.81
C ARG A 13 -3.17 -18.11 -23.87
N PHE A 14 -2.80 -18.78 -22.79
CA PHE A 14 -2.76 -20.24 -22.68
C PHE A 14 -3.95 -20.80 -21.88
N GLU A 15 -4.88 -19.93 -21.48
CA GLU A 15 -6.06 -20.26 -20.69
C GLU A 15 -7.32 -20.07 -21.52
N ASP A 16 -8.44 -20.61 -21.04
CA ASP A 16 -9.76 -20.35 -21.63
C ASP A 16 -10.15 -18.87 -21.44
N PRO A 17 -10.48 -18.12 -22.51
CA PRO A 17 -10.89 -16.73 -22.42
C PRO A 17 -12.13 -16.52 -21.53
N GLU A 18 -13.06 -17.48 -21.46
CA GLU A 18 -14.30 -17.35 -20.68
C GLU A 18 -14.03 -17.16 -19.18
N ILE A 19 -12.89 -17.65 -18.69
CA ILE A 19 -12.46 -17.45 -17.29
C ILE A 19 -12.38 -15.96 -16.94
N PHE A 20 -12.01 -15.10 -17.90
CA PHE A 20 -11.83 -13.66 -17.69
C PHE A 20 -13.10 -12.84 -17.89
N PHE A 21 -14.19 -13.46 -18.35
CA PHE A 21 -15.48 -12.79 -18.57
C PHE A 21 -16.59 -13.51 -17.78
N PRO A 22 -16.70 -13.24 -16.47
CA PRO A 22 -17.76 -13.84 -15.65
C PRO A 22 -19.16 -13.55 -16.21
N THR A 23 -19.97 -14.59 -16.30
CA THR A 23 -21.37 -14.52 -16.77
C THR A 23 -22.37 -14.41 -15.62
N ALA A 24 -22.00 -14.89 -14.44
CA ALA A 24 -22.78 -14.70 -13.21
C ALA A 24 -22.65 -13.26 -12.71
N GLU A 25 -23.75 -12.67 -12.25
CA GLU A 25 -23.79 -11.30 -11.72
C GLU A 25 -23.40 -11.22 -10.24
N ASP A 26 -23.64 -12.29 -9.48
CA ASP A 26 -23.39 -12.35 -8.04
C ASP A 26 -23.23 -13.79 -7.51
N GLY A 27 -22.79 -13.89 -6.26
CA GLY A 27 -22.74 -15.13 -5.50
C GLY A 27 -21.50 -16.01 -5.74
N PRO A 28 -21.49 -17.24 -5.20
CA PRO A 28 -20.30 -18.09 -5.13
C PRO A 28 -19.72 -18.48 -6.49
N ALA A 29 -20.56 -18.55 -7.53
CA ALA A 29 -20.11 -18.86 -8.89
C ALA A 29 -19.27 -17.72 -9.48
N LEU A 30 -19.72 -16.46 -9.30
CA LEU A 30 -18.94 -15.28 -9.68
C LEU A 30 -17.62 -15.25 -8.90
N ASP A 31 -17.66 -15.44 -7.58
CA ASP A 31 -16.47 -15.41 -6.73
C ASP A 31 -15.43 -16.44 -7.15
N ALA A 32 -15.86 -17.67 -7.46
CA ALA A 32 -14.98 -18.74 -7.91
C ALA A 32 -14.32 -18.41 -9.26
N GLN A 33 -15.09 -17.89 -10.23
CA GLN A 33 -14.56 -17.53 -11.54
C GLN A 33 -13.61 -16.32 -11.44
N VAL A 34 -13.96 -15.32 -10.62
CA VAL A 34 -13.10 -14.16 -10.35
C VAL A 34 -11.79 -14.59 -9.69
N ALA A 35 -11.85 -15.49 -8.71
CA ALA A 35 -10.67 -16.02 -8.04
C ALA A 35 -9.76 -16.78 -9.02
N LEU A 36 -10.35 -17.60 -9.90
CA LEU A 36 -9.60 -18.34 -10.93
C LEU A 36 -8.88 -17.38 -11.88
N ALA A 37 -9.58 -16.40 -12.45
CA ALA A 37 -8.97 -15.41 -13.35
C ALA A 37 -7.86 -14.59 -12.66
N LYS A 38 -8.07 -14.20 -11.40
CA LYS A 38 -7.08 -13.49 -10.59
C LYS A 38 -5.84 -14.34 -10.32
N SER A 39 -5.98 -15.65 -10.15
CA SER A 39 -4.86 -16.57 -9.97
C SER A 39 -3.95 -16.62 -11.20
N VAL A 40 -4.53 -16.63 -12.41
CA VAL A 40 -3.76 -16.55 -13.67
C VAL A 40 -3.05 -15.20 -13.76
N CYS A 41 -3.75 -14.11 -13.44
CA CYS A 41 -3.14 -12.79 -13.45
C CYS A 41 -1.98 -12.67 -12.45
N ALA A 42 -2.06 -13.33 -11.29
CA ALA A 42 -1.01 -13.29 -10.27
C ALA A 42 0.33 -13.87 -10.73
N ARG A 43 0.31 -14.86 -11.64
CA ARG A 43 1.51 -15.46 -12.24
C ARG A 43 1.93 -14.82 -13.58
N CYS A 44 1.22 -13.80 -14.05
CA CYS A 44 1.45 -13.18 -15.35
C CYS A 44 2.56 -12.11 -15.28
N VAL A 45 3.62 -12.30 -16.09
CA VAL A 45 4.80 -11.42 -16.10
C VAL A 45 4.56 -10.01 -16.65
N VAL A 46 3.47 -9.82 -17.40
CA VAL A 46 3.10 -8.52 -18.02
C VAL A 46 1.88 -7.87 -17.34
N ARG A 47 1.61 -8.25 -16.09
CA ARG A 47 0.44 -7.78 -15.35
C ARG A 47 0.40 -6.25 -15.19
N ALA A 48 1.56 -5.60 -15.06
CA ALA A 48 1.64 -4.16 -14.89
C ALA A 48 1.26 -3.42 -16.19
N GLU A 49 1.85 -3.82 -17.31
CA GLU A 49 1.57 -3.34 -18.66
C GLU A 49 0.10 -3.59 -19.03
N CYS A 50 -0.38 -4.79 -18.75
CA CYS A 50 -1.79 -5.15 -18.91
C CYS A 50 -2.70 -4.19 -18.17
N LEU A 51 -2.39 -3.85 -16.90
CA LEU A 51 -3.24 -2.96 -16.12
C LEU A 51 -3.25 -1.53 -16.64
N VAL A 52 -2.12 -1.04 -17.17
CA VAL A 52 -2.04 0.29 -17.81
C VAL A 52 -2.95 0.36 -19.02
N GLU A 53 -2.84 -0.61 -19.94
CA GLU A 53 -3.71 -0.67 -21.13
C GLU A 53 -5.17 -0.93 -20.76
N ALA A 54 -5.41 -1.83 -19.81
CA ALA A 54 -6.74 -2.23 -19.39
C ALA A 54 -7.56 -1.07 -18.80
N ARG A 55 -6.90 -0.11 -18.13
CA ARG A 55 -7.56 1.08 -17.61
C ARG A 55 -7.99 2.07 -18.70
N ALA A 56 -7.30 2.07 -19.83
CA ALA A 56 -7.60 2.98 -20.94
C ALA A 56 -8.54 2.36 -21.98
N ARG A 57 -8.43 1.04 -22.24
CA ARG A 57 -9.01 0.41 -23.44
C ARG A 57 -9.90 -0.80 -23.19
N ILE A 58 -9.89 -1.40 -22.00
CA ILE A 58 -10.60 -2.67 -21.74
C ILE A 58 -11.69 -2.41 -20.69
N PRO A 59 -12.93 -2.07 -21.05
CA PRO A 59 -13.95 -1.69 -20.07
C PRO A 59 -14.59 -2.86 -19.30
N TYR A 60 -14.48 -4.09 -19.81
CA TYR A 60 -15.15 -5.29 -19.27
C TYR A 60 -14.15 -6.38 -18.87
N GLY A 61 -14.66 -7.42 -18.19
CA GLY A 61 -13.88 -8.59 -17.80
C GLY A 61 -12.80 -8.31 -16.75
N ILE A 62 -12.02 -9.34 -16.45
CA ILE A 62 -10.91 -9.30 -15.50
C ILE A 62 -9.62 -9.06 -16.25
N ALA A 63 -8.92 -7.98 -15.92
CA ALA A 63 -7.66 -7.61 -16.56
C ALA A 63 -6.66 -7.07 -15.53
N GLY A 64 -5.38 -7.42 -15.68
CA GLY A 64 -4.34 -7.02 -14.71
C GLY A 64 -4.58 -7.56 -13.28
N GLY A 65 -5.42 -8.60 -13.14
CA GLY A 65 -5.86 -9.15 -11.86
C GLY A 65 -6.90 -8.30 -11.12
N LEU A 66 -7.68 -7.49 -11.85
CA LEU A 66 -8.75 -6.65 -11.30
C LEU A 66 -10.03 -6.79 -12.11
N THR A 67 -11.18 -6.73 -11.43
CA THR A 67 -12.50 -6.61 -12.06
C THR A 67 -12.68 -5.20 -12.67
N PRO A 68 -13.71 -4.97 -13.52
CA PRO A 68 -14.02 -3.63 -14.02
C PRO A 68 -14.22 -2.60 -12.91
N GLU A 69 -14.89 -2.97 -11.83
CA GLU A 69 -15.18 -2.13 -10.66
C GLU A 69 -13.88 -1.78 -9.92
N GLU A 70 -13.04 -2.78 -9.65
CA GLU A 70 -11.74 -2.60 -8.99
C GLU A 70 -10.77 -1.73 -9.81
N ARG A 71 -10.90 -1.72 -11.14
CA ARG A 71 -10.07 -0.88 -12.02
C ARG A 71 -10.43 0.60 -11.97
N ARG A 72 -11.71 0.93 -11.72
CA ARG A 72 -12.22 2.31 -11.61
C ARG A 72 -11.84 2.98 -10.30
N ILE A 73 -11.63 2.19 -9.25
CA ILE A 73 -11.22 2.70 -7.94
C ILE A 73 -9.76 3.16 -8.06
N PRO A 74 -9.46 4.45 -7.84
CA PRO A 74 -8.08 4.90 -7.69
C PRO A 74 -7.51 4.13 -6.50
N ARG A 75 -6.54 3.25 -6.74
CA ARG A 75 -5.86 2.64 -5.60
C ARG A 75 -5.28 3.80 -4.79
N PRO A 76 -5.53 3.88 -3.47
CA PRO A 76 -4.66 4.68 -2.64
C PRO A 76 -3.25 4.23 -2.99
N ARG A 77 -2.30 5.17 -3.16
CA ARG A 77 -0.89 4.81 -3.23
C ARG A 77 -0.71 3.83 -2.08
N LYS A 78 -0.50 2.54 -2.39
CA LYS A 78 0.07 1.63 -1.43
C LYS A 78 1.43 2.26 -1.21
N THR A 79 1.55 3.12 -0.21
CA THR A 79 2.79 3.20 0.54
C THR A 79 3.11 1.75 0.75
N VAL A 80 4.16 1.29 0.07
CA VAL A 80 4.73 0.00 0.36
C VAL A 80 5.12 0.13 1.83
N VAL A 81 4.21 -0.23 2.72
CA VAL A 81 4.54 -0.68 4.06
C VAL A 81 5.10 -2.07 3.80
N GLU A 82 6.33 -2.09 3.29
CA GLU A 82 7.25 -3.17 3.58
C GLU A 82 7.13 -3.41 5.10
N PRO A 83 7.11 -4.65 5.58
CA PRO A 83 7.22 -4.89 7.01
C PRO A 83 8.62 -4.42 7.42
N VAL A 84 8.73 -3.14 7.79
CA VAL A 84 9.94 -2.53 8.35
C VAL A 84 10.09 -3.10 9.75
N VAL A 85 10.59 -4.33 9.84
CA VAL A 85 11.41 -4.75 10.97
C VAL A 85 12.80 -4.13 10.78
N ALA A 86 12.84 -2.81 10.92
CA ALA A 86 14.04 -2.04 11.21
C ALA A 86 13.56 -0.83 12.03
N LEU A 87 13.31 -1.05 13.32
CA LEU A 87 13.08 0.01 14.31
C LEU A 87 14.38 0.79 14.58
N ASP A 88 15.28 0.95 13.61
CA ASP A 88 16.64 1.48 13.78
C ASP A 88 17.00 2.63 12.84
N ASP A 89 16.31 2.79 11.71
CA ASP A 89 16.55 3.90 10.80
C ASP A 89 15.61 5.08 11.11
N GLY A 90 16.20 6.28 11.22
CA GLY A 90 15.48 7.52 11.49
C GLY A 90 14.47 7.91 10.39
N PRO A 91 13.82 9.08 10.51
CA PRO A 91 13.00 9.63 9.45
C PRO A 91 13.80 9.72 8.13
N ARG A 92 13.12 9.52 7.00
CA ARG A 92 13.72 9.61 5.66
C ARG A 92 14.45 10.94 5.48
N PRO A 93 15.52 11.01 4.66
CA PRO A 93 16.31 12.23 4.48
C PRO A 93 15.50 13.41 3.89
N ASP A 94 14.40 13.13 3.20
CA ASP A 94 13.45 14.11 2.63
C ASP A 94 12.22 14.36 3.52
N ALA A 95 12.21 13.85 4.76
CA ALA A 95 11.08 14.00 5.66
C ALA A 95 10.82 15.45 6.05
N THR A 96 9.55 15.84 6.02
CA THR A 96 9.07 17.12 6.52
C THR A 96 9.24 17.23 8.03
N ARG A 97 9.24 18.46 8.56
CA ARG A 97 9.30 18.71 10.02
C ARG A 97 8.19 17.97 10.79
N SER A 98 6.98 17.89 10.23
CA SER A 98 5.85 17.17 10.81
C SER A 98 6.08 15.66 10.86
N GLU A 99 6.69 15.09 9.83
CA GLU A 99 7.01 13.66 9.76
C GLU A 99 8.14 13.31 10.73
N ILE A 100 9.17 14.15 10.82
CA ILE A 100 10.25 14.02 11.81
C ILE A 100 9.68 14.06 13.24
N GLN A 101 8.74 14.97 13.53
CA GLN A 101 8.06 15.02 14.82
C GLN A 101 7.19 13.77 15.09
N ALA A 102 6.48 13.26 14.09
CA ALA A 102 5.68 12.04 14.22
C ALA A 102 6.57 10.81 14.50
N ALA A 103 7.67 10.65 13.76
CA ALA A 103 8.64 9.59 13.98
C ALA A 103 9.28 9.67 15.38
N GLY A 104 9.67 10.87 15.81
CA GLY A 104 10.24 11.08 17.15
C GLY A 104 9.27 10.69 18.27
N ARG A 105 7.98 10.98 18.10
CA ARG A 105 6.93 10.56 19.05
C ARG A 105 6.77 9.03 19.13
N VAL A 106 6.82 8.34 18.01
CA VAL A 106 6.74 6.86 17.97
C VAL A 106 7.94 6.26 18.70
N LEU A 107 9.15 6.79 18.49
CA LEU A 107 10.35 6.29 19.17
C LEU A 107 10.31 6.53 20.69
N LEU A 108 9.79 7.69 21.14
CA LEU A 108 9.57 7.96 22.56
C LEU A 108 8.56 6.97 23.16
N ALA A 109 7.44 6.72 22.47
CA ALA A 109 6.42 5.76 22.92
C ALA A 109 6.97 4.31 22.98
N ALA A 110 7.94 3.98 22.13
CA ALA A 110 8.67 2.71 22.16
C ALA A 110 9.76 2.64 23.26
N GLY A 111 9.81 3.61 24.18
CA GLY A 111 10.71 3.62 25.33
C GLY A 111 12.15 4.07 25.03
N ARG A 112 12.40 4.68 23.86
CA ARG A 112 13.73 5.22 23.54
C ARG A 112 14.00 6.50 24.34
N THR A 113 15.28 6.73 24.68
CA THR A 113 15.69 7.93 25.42
C THR A 113 15.62 9.17 24.52
N GLN A 114 15.48 10.36 25.12
CA GLN A 114 15.45 11.62 24.36
C GLN A 114 16.71 11.82 23.49
N GLN A 115 17.88 11.39 23.98
CA GLN A 115 19.15 11.44 23.24
C GLN A 115 19.15 10.49 22.05
N GLU A 116 18.61 9.28 22.21
CA GLU A 116 18.50 8.29 21.14
C GLU A 116 17.59 8.79 20.02
N VAL A 117 16.43 9.34 20.39
CA VAL A 117 15.48 9.92 19.44
C VAL A 117 16.08 11.12 18.72
N ALA A 118 16.81 11.99 19.43
CA ALA A 118 17.47 13.15 18.84
C ALA A 118 18.48 12.75 17.76
N ARG A 119 19.33 11.76 18.05
CA ARG A 119 20.33 11.22 17.11
C ARG A 119 19.65 10.66 15.86
N ARG A 120 18.59 9.85 16.03
CA ARG A 120 17.88 9.21 14.92
C ARG A 120 17.13 10.22 14.06
N CYS A 121 16.50 11.20 14.67
CA CYS A 121 15.71 12.22 13.97
C CYS A 121 16.53 13.40 13.42
N GLY A 122 17.86 13.44 13.64
CA GLY A 122 18.70 14.56 13.21
C GLY A 122 18.34 15.89 13.89
N VAL A 123 17.82 15.85 15.11
CA VAL A 123 17.41 17.04 15.89
C VAL A 123 18.11 17.10 17.25
N SER A 124 17.93 18.20 17.98
CA SER A 124 18.48 18.33 19.34
C SER A 124 17.62 17.60 20.38
N ALA A 125 18.23 17.12 21.48
CA ALA A 125 17.50 16.53 22.61
C ALA A 125 16.46 17.50 23.21
N ARG A 126 16.72 18.82 23.17
CA ARG A 126 15.74 19.85 23.58
C ARG A 126 14.50 19.87 22.70
N THR A 127 14.68 19.66 21.38
CA THR A 127 13.57 19.55 20.42
C THR A 127 12.68 18.35 20.75
N VAL A 128 13.30 17.22 21.11
CA VAL A 128 12.60 15.99 21.51
C VAL A 128 11.87 16.17 22.84
N ALA A 129 12.49 16.81 23.84
CA ALA A 129 11.85 17.10 25.13
C ALA A 129 10.54 17.90 24.96
N ARG A 130 10.53 18.87 24.03
CA ARG A 130 9.32 19.64 23.69
C ARG A 130 8.21 18.79 23.05
N TRP A 131 8.55 17.69 22.38
CA TRP A 131 7.56 16.74 21.86
C TRP A 131 6.98 15.86 22.97
N ALA A 132 7.79 15.53 23.99
CA ALA A 132 7.35 14.75 25.14
C ALA A 132 6.37 15.53 26.05
N THR A 133 6.56 16.84 26.22
CA THR A 133 5.65 17.68 27.03
C THR A 133 4.28 17.90 26.39
N GLN A 134 4.13 17.69 25.08
CA GLN A 134 2.82 17.73 24.39
C GLN A 134 2.00 16.45 24.59
N PHE A 135 2.61 15.38 25.11
CA PHE A 135 1.94 14.09 25.37
C PHE A 135 1.28 14.02 26.75
N THR A 136 1.77 14.79 27.72
CA THR A 136 1.28 14.76 29.11
C THR A 136 -0.09 15.43 29.28
N ASP A 137 -0.58 16.16 28.28
CA ASP A 137 -1.87 16.86 28.34
C ASP A 137 -3.08 15.92 28.13
N THR A 138 -2.92 14.79 27.43
CA THR A 138 -4.05 13.88 27.13
C THR A 138 -4.37 12.88 28.26
N SER A 139 -3.72 12.98 29.43
CA SER A 139 -3.90 12.01 30.53
C SER A 139 -4.73 12.52 31.72
N THR A 140 -5.18 13.77 31.74
CA THR A 140 -6.07 14.28 32.81
C THR A 140 -7.52 14.34 32.32
N THR A 141 -8.14 13.19 32.15
CA THR A 141 -9.60 13.04 32.32
C THR A 141 -9.89 11.69 32.95
N ARG A 142 -9.53 11.56 34.23
CA ARG A 142 -10.07 10.50 35.08
C ARG A 142 -10.11 10.96 36.54
N GLY A 143 -11.31 11.27 37.02
CA GLY A 143 -11.69 11.18 38.43
C GLY A 143 -11.39 12.39 39.31
N VAL A 144 -12.42 13.22 39.53
CA VAL A 144 -12.71 13.78 40.86
C VAL A 144 -14.20 13.56 41.10
N ALA A 145 -14.48 13.10 42.32
CA ALA A 145 -15.75 12.63 42.86
C ALA A 145 -16.89 13.66 42.86
#